data_AF-A0A8H7S3U2-F1
#
_entry.id   AF-A0A8H7S3U2-F1
#
_cell.length_a   1.000
_cell.length_b   1.000
_cell.length_c   1.000
_cell.angle_alpha   90.00
_cell.angle_beta   90.00
_cell.angle_gamma   90.00
#
_symmetry.space_group_name_H-M   'P 1'
#
loop_
_entity.id
_entity.type
_entity.pdbx_description
1 polymer ?
#
loop_
_entity_poly.entity_id
_entity_poly.type
_entity_poly.pdbx_seq_one_letter_code
_entity_poly.pdbx_strand_id
1 'polypeptide(L)'
;MRIICLPLALVAGMSLYAQAQEEPYSPFYWSQSQEFMSKYASTGKMEQIGRTGVAAMHAVLLNEKSIVIIDKAEWNEAKYDSGQSAYSVQYFLDTNDYRVLPLDTNSFCSAGGFLANGTLISTGGGETTGRTWRVPEGYKSIRLFNPCLDGTCQWNEYEEPDTRMADNRWYPTVEQLPEGDLFILGGSMVPSAVNRAEINVPSYEFWPPKEEGPVDFPFLVETLPHNLYPFVFVLPDGNLFIFANTQSIIYDYKKHKVIKKLPDIPGVPRSYPLTGGAVMLPLDPANDYKVEIMICGGSEKMDNNAVADDTCGRINLDDEDPQWEMETFVHKRLMPDGVFLADGTVLWINGCQRGWAGYNKRNHDPTFDPLIYDPEKAVNKRWTQGLANTDIARMYHSVAITVPDGRVWIAGSNNNNPSNVTAEYPTEFRVEYFSPPYLFKSATRPLISHVPRIVTYEQWFDVLINLGELGQIGSDKEIKVALLRQGFSTHSMHMSQRYVVLRHTIADDLQSISIEAPPTPNIFPPGSGYLFVLCNGIPSKGTEIFIERDVNDLMI
;
A
#
# COMPACT_ATOMS: atom_id res chain seq x y z
N MET A 1 45.65 -52.94 -72.64
CA MET A 1 45.14 -52.04 -71.58
C MET A 1 45.17 -52.83 -70.27
N ARG A 2 46.15 -52.50 -69.39
CA ARG A 2 46.41 -53.01 -68.00
C ARG A 2 46.70 -54.53 -67.85
N ILE A 3 47.95 -55.04 -67.83
CA ILE A 3 49.07 -54.97 -66.84
C ILE A 3 48.64 -55.53 -65.46
N ILE A 4 48.84 -56.81 -65.11
CA ILE A 4 50.06 -57.54 -64.64
C ILE A 4 50.54 -57.12 -63.23
N CYS A 5 50.42 -58.02 -62.24
CA CYS A 5 51.49 -58.60 -61.37
C CYS A 5 51.00 -59.00 -59.95
N LEU A 6 51.25 -60.27 -59.58
CA LEU A 6 51.45 -60.80 -58.22
C LEU A 6 52.89 -60.46 -57.73
N PRO A 7 53.36 -60.87 -56.53
CA PRO A 7 52.85 -60.74 -55.14
C PRO A 7 53.95 -60.14 -54.22
N LEU A 8 53.70 -59.90 -52.91
CA LEU A 8 54.67 -60.14 -51.81
C LEU A 8 54.07 -59.75 -50.44
N ALA A 9 54.37 -60.56 -49.43
CA ALA A 9 54.04 -60.38 -48.02
C ALA A 9 55.16 -59.65 -47.26
N LEU A 10 54.85 -58.95 -46.15
CA LEU A 10 55.44 -59.16 -44.82
C LEU A 10 54.87 -58.20 -43.73
N VAL A 11 54.11 -58.81 -42.80
CA VAL A 11 54.16 -58.74 -41.32
C VAL A 11 54.45 -57.40 -40.62
N ALA A 12 53.53 -56.94 -39.77
CA ALA A 12 53.68 -56.86 -38.29
C ALA A 12 52.57 -56.00 -37.65
N GLY A 13 51.98 -56.49 -36.55
CA GLY A 13 51.20 -55.67 -35.61
C GLY A 13 49.89 -56.28 -35.12
N MET A 14 49.99 -57.22 -34.16
CA MET A 14 48.90 -57.52 -33.20
C MET A 14 48.47 -56.19 -32.53
N SER A 15 47.22 -55.93 -32.16
CA SER A 15 46.55 -56.65 -31.07
C SER A 15 45.08 -56.21 -30.93
N LEU A 16 44.24 -57.22 -30.70
CA LEU A 16 43.15 -57.28 -29.72
C LEU A 16 42.05 -56.22 -29.72
N TYR A 17 40.85 -56.70 -30.04
CA TYR A 17 39.54 -56.24 -29.57
C TYR A 17 39.61 -55.55 -28.20
N ALA A 18 39.16 -54.29 -28.16
CA ALA A 18 38.59 -53.70 -26.96
C ALA A 18 37.15 -53.32 -27.31
N GLN A 19 36.21 -53.98 -26.60
CA GLN A 19 34.82 -53.57 -26.52
C GLN A 19 34.76 -52.08 -26.18
N ALA A 20 33.87 -51.35 -26.83
CA ALA A 20 33.46 -50.03 -26.38
C ALA A 20 32.93 -50.19 -24.95
N GLN A 21 33.75 -49.81 -23.96
CA GLN A 21 33.31 -49.62 -22.60
C GLN A 21 32.47 -48.37 -22.56
N GLU A 22 31.26 -48.53 -22.03
CA GLU A 22 30.43 -47.49 -21.48
C GLU A 22 31.30 -46.53 -20.65
N GLU A 23 31.34 -45.26 -21.05
CA GLU A 23 31.81 -44.19 -20.19
C GLU A 23 30.92 -44.17 -18.93
N PRO A 24 31.50 -44.24 -17.72
CA PRO A 24 30.74 -44.30 -16.50
C PRO A 24 30.09 -42.94 -16.24
N TYR A 25 28.76 -42.94 -16.14
CA TYR A 25 28.02 -41.86 -15.49
C TYR A 25 28.76 -41.47 -14.21
N SER A 26 29.26 -40.22 -14.15
CA SER A 26 29.76 -39.65 -12.92
C SER A 26 28.69 -39.83 -11.83
N PRO A 27 29.01 -40.45 -10.68
CA PRO A 27 28.04 -40.63 -9.59
C PRO A 27 27.63 -39.30 -8.93
N PHE A 28 28.19 -38.18 -9.40
CA PHE A 28 27.91 -36.82 -8.92
C PHE A 28 27.03 -36.00 -9.87
N TYR A 29 26.47 -36.58 -10.93
CA TYR A 29 25.45 -35.89 -11.73
C TYR A 29 24.09 -35.94 -11.02
N TRP A 30 23.85 -34.99 -10.11
CA TRP A 30 22.51 -34.66 -9.65
C TRP A 30 21.77 -33.91 -10.78
N SER A 31 20.98 -34.63 -11.57
CA SER A 31 20.08 -34.06 -12.59
C SER A 31 18.63 -33.94 -12.12
N GLN A 32 18.45 -33.62 -10.84
CA GLN A 32 17.20 -33.08 -10.35
C GLN A 32 17.52 -31.80 -9.61
N SER A 33 17.35 -30.67 -10.27
CA SER A 33 16.83 -29.51 -9.56
C SER A 33 15.48 -29.98 -9.01
N GLN A 34 15.45 -30.46 -7.76
CA GLN A 34 14.19 -30.53 -7.05
C GLN A 34 13.70 -29.09 -7.05
N GLU A 35 12.72 -28.78 -7.90
CA GLU A 35 12.04 -27.50 -7.85
C GLU A 35 11.61 -27.35 -6.39
N PHE A 36 12.16 -26.35 -5.71
CA PHE A 36 11.76 -26.01 -4.36
C PHE A 36 10.33 -25.47 -4.45
N MET A 37 9.36 -26.37 -4.50
CA MET A 37 7.95 -26.02 -4.47
C MET A 37 7.50 -26.10 -3.02
N SER A 38 7.72 -25.00 -2.31
CA SER A 38 7.13 -24.82 -0.98
C SER A 38 5.61 -25.07 -1.07
N LYS A 39 5.04 -25.72 -0.05
CA LYS A 39 3.58 -25.92 0.03
C LYS A 39 2.78 -24.60 0.05
N TYR A 40 3.45 -23.48 0.28
CA TYR A 40 2.88 -22.12 0.29
C TYR A 40 3.05 -21.38 -1.05
N ALA A 41 3.64 -22.01 -2.07
CA ALA A 41 3.89 -21.38 -3.37
C ALA A 41 2.62 -20.98 -4.14
N SER A 42 1.46 -21.53 -3.78
CA SER A 42 0.15 -21.14 -4.31
C SER A 42 -0.67 -20.29 -3.33
N THR A 43 -0.64 -20.63 -2.04
CA THR A 43 -1.52 -20.03 -1.03
C THR A 43 -0.91 -18.83 -0.32
N GLY A 44 0.42 -18.70 -0.32
CA GLY A 44 1.11 -17.87 0.66
C GLY A 44 0.97 -18.42 2.08
N LYS A 45 1.27 -17.60 3.07
CA LYS A 45 1.23 -17.98 4.50
C LYS A 45 0.76 -16.81 5.35
N MET A 46 -0.17 -17.06 6.26
CA MET A 46 -0.61 -16.10 7.29
C MET A 46 0.01 -16.49 8.63
N GLU A 47 0.62 -15.53 9.33
CA GLU A 47 1.28 -15.76 10.63
C GLU A 47 1.00 -14.64 11.61
N GLN A 48 0.62 -14.97 12.84
CA GLN A 48 0.45 -14.00 13.90
C GLN A 48 1.77 -13.77 14.65
N ILE A 49 2.31 -12.55 14.59
CA ILE A 49 3.62 -12.22 15.21
C ILE A 49 3.56 -10.81 15.82
N GLY A 50 3.64 -10.74 17.15
CA GLY A 50 3.71 -9.46 17.88
C GLY A 50 2.35 -8.86 18.24
N ARG A 51 2.42 -7.69 18.89
CA ARG A 51 1.26 -6.90 19.32
C ARG A 51 1.54 -5.42 19.13
N THR A 52 0.51 -4.63 18.83
CA THR A 52 0.62 -3.18 18.60
C THR A 52 0.52 -2.34 19.87
N GLY A 53 -0.03 -2.89 20.96
CA GLY A 53 -0.26 -2.16 22.22
C GLY A 53 -1.39 -1.13 22.18
N VAL A 54 -1.69 -0.54 21.02
CA VAL A 54 -2.84 0.34 20.75
C VAL A 54 -3.67 -0.22 19.59
N ALA A 55 -4.96 0.08 19.52
CA ALA A 55 -5.77 -0.42 18.41
C ALA A 55 -5.29 0.26 17.13
N ALA A 56 -4.76 -0.52 16.19
CA ALA A 56 -4.16 0.06 14.98
C ALA A 56 -5.25 0.56 14.03
N MET A 57 -5.69 1.81 14.25
CA MET A 57 -6.70 2.47 13.44
C MET A 57 -6.10 3.22 12.26
N HIS A 58 -4.92 3.81 12.46
CA HIS A 58 -4.10 4.36 11.40
C HIS A 58 -2.70 3.75 11.49
N ALA A 59 -2.10 3.47 10.33
CA ALA A 59 -0.74 2.98 10.24
C ALA A 59 0.01 3.63 9.08
N VAL A 60 1.30 3.88 9.29
CA VAL A 60 2.21 4.46 8.30
C VAL A 60 3.57 3.80 8.42
N LEU A 61 4.12 3.29 7.31
CA LEU A 61 5.50 2.84 7.25
C LEU A 61 6.42 4.06 7.23
N LEU A 62 7.27 4.21 8.25
CA LEU A 62 8.14 5.37 8.39
C LEU A 62 9.46 5.22 7.62
N ASN A 63 10.00 4.01 7.66
CA ASN A 63 11.31 3.63 7.15
C ASN A 63 11.37 2.10 7.08
N GLU A 64 12.52 1.55 6.68
CA GLU A 64 12.70 0.10 6.52
C GLU A 64 12.43 -0.74 7.79
N LYS A 65 12.37 -0.11 8.97
CA LYS A 65 12.39 -0.81 10.26
C LYS A 65 11.14 -0.60 11.09
N SER A 66 10.31 0.41 10.78
CA SER A 66 9.28 0.83 11.72
C SER A 66 8.02 1.38 11.10
N ILE A 67 6.91 1.13 11.80
CA ILE A 67 5.57 1.63 11.50
C ILE A 67 5.16 2.55 12.65
N VAL A 68 4.61 3.72 12.34
CA VAL A 68 3.87 4.50 13.33
C VAL A 68 2.42 4.07 13.30
N ILE A 69 1.89 3.80 14.48
CA ILE A 69 0.50 3.41 14.70
C ILE A 69 -0.17 4.53 15.50
N ILE A 70 -1.34 4.95 15.04
CA ILE A 70 -2.12 6.03 15.67
C ILE A 70 -3.53 5.50 15.90
N ASP A 71 -4.01 5.64 17.13
CA ASP A 71 -5.34 5.28 17.57
C ASP A 71 -6.10 6.53 18.03
N LYS A 72 -7.32 6.35 18.56
CA LYS A 72 -7.98 7.36 19.37
C LYS A 72 -7.57 7.24 20.83
N ALA A 73 -7.81 8.30 21.59
CA ALA A 73 -7.66 8.25 23.04
C ALA A 73 -8.72 7.33 23.68
N GLU A 74 -8.33 6.09 24.00
CA GLU A 74 -9.16 5.08 24.63
C GLU A 74 -8.36 4.14 25.55
N TRP A 75 -9.01 3.08 26.06
CA TRP A 75 -8.40 2.12 26.98
C TRP A 75 -7.57 1.05 26.25
N ASN A 76 -6.39 1.47 25.78
CA ASN A 76 -5.39 0.58 25.17
C ASN A 76 -4.52 -0.17 26.19
N GLU A 77 -3.87 -1.24 25.72
CA GLU A 77 -2.93 -2.07 26.50
C GLU A 77 -1.66 -1.30 26.84
N ALA A 78 -1.11 -0.58 25.86
CA ALA A 78 0.05 0.27 26.03
C ALA A 78 -0.24 1.42 26.99
N LYS A 79 0.71 1.70 27.88
CA LYS A 79 0.62 2.77 28.89
C LYS A 79 1.83 3.68 28.80
N TYR A 80 1.61 4.97 29.01
CA TYR A 80 2.67 5.90 29.36
C TYR A 80 3.17 5.62 30.78
N ASP A 81 4.32 6.19 31.16
CA ASP A 81 4.89 6.09 32.52
C ASP A 81 3.92 6.60 33.61
N SER A 82 3.01 7.51 33.25
CA SER A 82 1.94 8.00 34.12
C SER A 82 0.86 6.95 34.43
N GLY A 83 0.87 5.79 33.76
CA GLY A 83 -0.18 4.76 33.83
C GLY A 83 -1.40 5.03 32.94
N GLN A 84 -1.41 6.17 32.24
CA GLN A 84 -2.43 6.52 31.25
C GLN A 84 -2.28 5.65 29.99
N SER A 85 -3.40 5.31 29.33
CA SER A 85 -3.35 4.59 28.06
C SER A 85 -2.71 5.43 26.96
N ALA A 86 -1.75 4.82 26.27
CA ALA A 86 -1.21 5.36 25.05
C ALA A 86 -2.19 5.18 23.89
N TYR A 87 -2.07 6.02 22.88
CA TYR A 87 -2.86 5.95 21.64
C TYR A 87 -2.02 6.30 20.42
N SER A 88 -0.70 6.33 20.59
CA SER A 88 0.25 6.25 19.49
C SER A 88 1.45 5.42 19.93
N VAL A 89 2.01 4.65 19.01
CA VAL A 89 3.23 3.88 19.21
C VAL A 89 4.09 3.89 17.94
N GLN A 90 5.39 3.70 18.10
CA GLN A 90 6.26 3.24 17.01
C GLN A 90 6.47 1.74 17.19
N TYR A 91 6.08 0.96 16.19
CA TYR A 91 6.23 -0.49 16.12
C TYR A 91 7.47 -0.85 15.30
N PHE A 92 8.31 -1.73 15.81
CA PHE A 92 9.56 -2.17 15.19
C PHE A 92 9.38 -3.53 14.50
N LEU A 93 9.67 -3.59 13.20
CA LEU A 93 9.39 -4.75 12.34
C LEU A 93 10.32 -5.94 12.60
N ASP A 94 11.53 -5.69 13.10
CA ASP A 94 12.54 -6.70 13.40
C ASP A 94 12.24 -7.45 14.70
N THR A 95 11.88 -6.71 15.75
CA THR A 95 11.58 -7.28 17.08
C THR A 95 10.11 -7.63 17.27
N ASN A 96 9.21 -7.05 16.45
CA ASN A 96 7.76 -7.13 16.61
C ASN A 96 7.27 -6.56 17.96
N ASP A 97 8.00 -5.57 18.48
CA ASP A 97 7.72 -4.84 19.71
C ASP A 97 7.43 -3.36 19.40
N TYR A 98 6.99 -2.59 20.40
CA TYR A 98 6.67 -1.18 20.25
C TYR A 98 7.23 -0.31 21.37
N ARG A 99 7.41 0.97 21.07
CA ARG A 99 7.53 2.03 22.08
C ARG A 99 6.35 2.97 22.03
N VAL A 100 5.92 3.46 23.18
CA VAL A 100 4.86 4.47 23.26
C VAL A 100 5.33 5.81 22.72
N LEU A 101 4.44 6.49 22.00
CA LEU A 101 4.63 7.84 21.49
C LEU A 101 3.59 8.75 22.14
N PRO A 102 3.99 9.70 22.99
CA PRO A 102 3.09 10.72 23.49
C PRO A 102 2.49 11.50 22.31
N LEU A 103 1.19 11.75 22.42
CA LEU A 103 0.39 12.53 21.49
C LEU A 103 -0.53 13.38 22.35
N ASP A 104 -0.71 14.65 22.02
CA ASP A 104 -1.40 15.63 22.87
C ASP A 104 -2.88 15.73 22.53
N THR A 105 -3.23 15.73 21.24
CA THR A 105 -4.61 15.92 20.79
C THR A 105 -5.26 14.62 20.29
N ASN A 106 -6.59 14.52 20.37
CA ASN A 106 -7.30 13.30 20.00
C ASN A 106 -7.25 13.07 18.47
N SER A 107 -6.48 12.09 18.03
CA SER A 107 -6.29 11.70 16.62
C SER A 107 -7.40 10.83 16.05
N PHE A 108 -8.51 10.62 16.78
CA PHE A 108 -9.60 9.82 16.24
C PHE A 108 -10.08 10.40 14.91
N CYS A 109 -10.12 9.58 13.84
CA CYS A 109 -10.64 9.99 12.53
C CYS A 109 -9.75 11.02 11.80
N SER A 110 -8.46 11.06 12.14
CA SER A 110 -7.45 11.81 11.43
C SER A 110 -7.14 11.23 10.04
N ALA A 111 -6.38 11.99 9.27
CA ALA A 111 -5.78 11.58 8.01
C ALA A 111 -4.32 12.04 7.98
N GLY A 112 -3.57 11.66 6.96
CA GLY A 112 -2.18 12.07 6.90
C GLY A 112 -1.46 11.72 5.61
N GLY A 113 -0.22 12.19 5.54
CA GLY A 113 0.66 12.03 4.39
C GLY A 113 2.05 12.55 4.72
N PHE A 114 2.98 12.37 3.79
CA PHE A 114 4.35 12.87 3.93
C PHE A 114 4.52 14.20 3.18
N LEU A 115 5.31 15.09 3.76
CA LEU A 115 5.85 16.25 3.04
C LEU A 115 7.04 15.83 2.17
N ALA A 116 7.44 16.72 1.25
CA ALA A 116 8.58 16.52 0.34
C ALA A 116 9.86 16.07 1.05
N ASN A 117 10.08 16.55 2.28
CA ASN A 117 11.28 16.31 3.10
C ASN A 117 11.18 15.02 3.96
N GLY A 118 10.10 14.24 3.85
CA GLY A 118 9.90 13.01 4.62
C GLY A 118 9.28 13.21 6.01
N THR A 119 8.90 14.43 6.39
CA THR A 119 8.10 14.66 7.60
C THR A 119 6.70 14.07 7.41
N LEU A 120 6.28 13.18 8.32
CA LEU A 120 4.92 12.69 8.38
C LEU A 120 4.01 13.73 9.04
N ILE A 121 2.87 14.01 8.42
CA ILE A 121 1.78 14.80 8.98
C ILE A 121 0.59 13.90 9.31
N SER A 122 0.07 14.02 10.53
CA SER A 122 -1.26 13.56 10.91
C SER A 122 -2.13 14.77 11.23
N THR A 123 -3.30 14.87 10.60
CA THR A 123 -4.17 16.03 10.68
C THR A 123 -5.65 15.69 10.84
N GLY A 124 -6.40 16.63 11.39
CA GLY A 124 -7.75 16.39 11.86
C GLY A 124 -7.76 15.53 13.12
N GLY A 125 -8.95 15.13 13.55
CA GLY A 125 -9.08 14.39 14.78
C GLY A 125 -10.47 14.49 15.39
N GLY A 126 -10.57 14.04 16.64
CA GLY A 126 -11.82 13.88 17.35
C GLY A 126 -12.13 14.93 18.39
N GLU A 127 -13.30 14.78 19.00
CA GLU A 127 -13.74 15.59 20.13
C GLU A 127 -12.84 15.41 21.36
N THR A 128 -12.95 16.34 22.30
CA THR A 128 -12.35 16.16 23.63
C THR A 128 -12.90 14.88 24.26
N THR A 129 -12.03 13.96 24.67
CA THR A 129 -12.43 12.67 25.24
C THR A 129 -11.64 12.33 26.50
N GLY A 130 -12.04 11.23 27.15
CA GLY A 130 -11.41 10.69 28.34
C GLY A 130 -12.12 11.09 29.63
N ARG A 131 -12.39 10.10 30.49
CA ARG A 131 -13.12 10.27 31.76
C ARG A 131 -12.19 10.63 32.92
N THR A 132 -11.05 9.95 33.00
CA THR A 132 -10.06 10.08 34.08
C THR A 132 -8.92 11.03 33.73
N TRP A 133 -8.61 11.15 32.43
CA TRP A 133 -7.64 12.09 31.86
C TRP A 133 -8.30 12.69 30.62
N ARG A 134 -8.22 14.01 30.44
CA ARG A 134 -8.86 14.71 29.33
C ARG A 134 -7.86 14.87 28.19
N VAL A 135 -8.23 14.41 27.02
CA VAL A 135 -7.51 14.69 25.77
C VAL A 135 -8.25 15.81 25.05
N PRO A 136 -7.57 16.92 24.72
CA PRO A 136 -8.12 17.97 23.88
C PRO A 136 -8.61 17.45 22.53
N GLU A 137 -9.54 18.19 21.93
CA GLU A 137 -9.99 17.92 20.57
C GLU A 137 -8.87 18.08 19.55
N GLY A 138 -8.97 17.32 18.45
CA GLY A 138 -7.97 17.27 17.39
C GLY A 138 -8.42 17.83 16.04
N TYR A 139 -9.62 18.40 15.92
CA TYR A 139 -10.23 18.73 14.62
C TYR A 139 -9.37 19.59 13.70
N LYS A 140 -8.55 20.47 14.26
CA LYS A 140 -7.66 21.38 13.52
C LYS A 140 -6.18 21.04 13.67
N SER A 141 -5.86 19.94 14.35
CA SER A 141 -4.49 19.61 14.69
C SER A 141 -3.66 19.34 13.45
N ILE A 142 -2.40 19.76 13.51
CA ILE A 142 -1.34 19.33 12.61
C ILE A 142 -0.25 18.73 13.52
N ARG A 143 -0.04 17.42 13.38
CA ARG A 143 0.93 16.65 14.17
C ARG A 143 2.06 16.24 13.24
N LEU A 144 3.28 16.65 13.57
CA LEU A 144 4.46 16.39 12.76
C LEU A 144 5.28 15.28 13.38
N PHE A 145 5.76 14.35 12.57
CA PHE A 145 6.69 13.32 13.00
C PHE A 145 7.83 13.23 12.00
N ASN A 146 9.04 13.55 12.45
CA ASN A 146 10.26 13.39 11.65
C ASN A 146 10.85 12.01 11.90
N PRO A 147 10.82 11.08 10.91
CA PRO A 147 11.34 9.74 11.09
C PRO A 147 12.82 9.75 11.44
N CYS A 148 13.21 8.88 12.37
CA CYS A 148 14.58 8.72 12.82
C CYS A 148 14.91 7.21 12.92
N LEU A 149 16.20 6.87 12.77
CA LEU A 149 16.64 5.47 12.82
C LEU A 149 17.07 5.01 14.22
N ASP A 150 17.31 5.93 15.16
CA ASP A 150 17.75 5.64 16.53
C ASP A 150 16.58 5.45 17.51
N GLY A 151 15.33 5.62 17.05
CA GLY A 151 14.13 5.45 17.85
C GLY A 151 13.88 6.56 18.88
N THR A 152 14.47 7.74 18.71
CA THR A 152 14.32 8.87 19.66
C THR A 152 13.26 9.90 19.27
N CYS A 153 12.85 9.91 17.99
CA CYS A 153 11.90 10.84 17.39
C CYS A 153 10.57 10.86 18.14
N GLN A 154 9.93 12.02 18.18
CA GLN A 154 8.66 12.23 18.86
C GLN A 154 7.72 12.98 17.93
N TRP A 155 6.44 12.96 18.28
CA TRP A 155 5.49 13.90 17.71
C TRP A 155 5.85 15.32 18.15
N ASN A 156 5.67 16.25 17.22
CA ASN A 156 5.68 17.67 17.49
C ASN A 156 4.30 18.21 17.11
N GLU A 157 3.55 18.68 18.11
CA GLU A 157 2.25 19.32 17.92
C GLU A 157 2.41 20.80 18.23
N TYR A 158 2.11 21.64 17.24
CA TYR A 158 2.17 23.07 17.46
C TYR A 158 0.82 23.55 18.01
N GLU A 159 0.85 24.17 19.20
CA GLU A 159 -0.35 24.67 19.85
C GLU A 159 -0.80 26.04 19.32
N GLU A 160 0.08 26.75 18.60
CA GLU A 160 -0.18 28.12 18.15
C GLU A 160 -1.25 28.19 17.04
N PRO A 161 -2.12 29.21 17.02
CA PRO A 161 -3.20 29.32 16.03
C PRO A 161 -2.74 29.25 14.56
N ASP A 162 -1.58 29.81 14.25
CA ASP A 162 -1.03 29.88 12.87
C ASP A 162 -0.41 28.55 12.38
N THR A 163 -0.50 27.49 13.21
CA THR A 163 0.06 26.16 12.92
C THR A 163 -1.00 25.06 12.86
N ARG A 164 -2.26 25.45 12.73
CA ARG A 164 -3.43 24.57 12.68
C ARG A 164 -4.12 24.68 11.33
N MET A 165 -4.98 23.71 11.02
CA MET A 165 -5.92 23.85 9.92
C MET A 165 -6.90 24.99 10.17
N ALA A 166 -7.37 25.60 9.10
CA ALA A 166 -8.38 26.64 9.14
C ALA A 166 -9.75 26.07 9.53
N ASP A 167 -10.14 24.91 8.98
CA ASP A 167 -11.43 24.27 9.24
C ASP A 167 -11.32 23.09 10.21
N ASN A 168 -12.39 22.84 10.98
CA ASN A 168 -12.52 21.60 11.75
C ASN A 168 -12.69 20.43 10.77
N ARG A 169 -11.88 19.37 10.87
CA ARG A 169 -12.02 18.20 10.01
C ARG A 169 -12.00 16.88 10.80
N TRP A 170 -13.12 16.17 10.70
CA TRP A 170 -13.30 14.77 11.07
C TRP A 170 -13.51 13.94 9.80
N TYR A 171 -12.77 12.84 9.63
CA TYR A 171 -12.70 12.07 8.37
C TYR A 171 -12.32 12.88 7.09
N PRO A 172 -11.29 13.76 7.14
CA PRO A 172 -10.77 14.36 5.91
C PRO A 172 -9.99 13.32 5.09
N THR A 173 -9.76 13.60 3.81
CA THR A 173 -8.72 12.91 3.03
C THR A 173 -7.51 13.82 2.88
N VAL A 174 -6.32 13.22 2.91
CA VAL A 174 -5.06 13.90 2.59
C VAL A 174 -4.46 13.24 1.36
N GLU A 175 -3.97 14.02 0.41
CA GLU A 175 -3.17 13.53 -0.71
C GLU A 175 -1.92 14.41 -0.88
N GLN A 176 -0.76 13.78 -1.03
CA GLN A 176 0.48 14.51 -1.32
C GLN A 176 0.51 14.97 -2.78
N LEU A 177 0.78 16.25 -2.98
CA LEU A 177 0.84 16.90 -4.29
C LEU A 177 2.22 16.78 -4.93
N PRO A 178 2.33 17.00 -6.25
CA PRO A 178 3.62 17.07 -6.96
C PRO A 178 4.60 18.12 -6.40
N GLU A 179 4.09 19.19 -5.78
CA GLU A 179 4.92 20.18 -5.11
C GLU A 179 5.54 19.67 -3.80
N GLY A 180 5.02 18.57 -3.25
CA GLY A 180 5.41 18.00 -1.97
C GLY A 180 4.61 18.52 -0.77
N ASP A 181 3.67 19.43 -1.01
CA ASP A 181 2.65 19.87 -0.07
C ASP A 181 1.52 18.84 0.06
N LEU A 182 0.68 18.99 1.08
CA LEU A 182 -0.51 18.17 1.29
C LEU A 182 -1.77 18.91 0.89
N PHE A 183 -2.66 18.22 0.17
CA PHE A 183 -4.02 18.62 -0.12
C PHE A 183 -4.97 17.96 0.89
N ILE A 184 -5.63 18.76 1.72
CA ILE A 184 -6.52 18.29 2.80
C ILE A 184 -7.96 18.57 2.41
N LEU A 185 -8.73 17.53 2.11
CA LEU A 185 -10.07 17.61 1.55
C LEU A 185 -11.16 17.17 2.52
N GLY A 186 -12.19 17.99 2.64
CA GLY A 186 -13.48 17.60 3.19
C GLY A 186 -13.47 17.30 4.69
N GLY A 187 -14.37 16.40 5.07
CA GLY A 187 -14.64 16.01 6.44
C GLY A 187 -15.96 16.59 6.99
N SER A 188 -16.15 16.44 8.29
CA SER A 188 -17.22 17.08 9.05
C SER A 188 -16.68 17.92 10.21
N MET A 189 -17.41 18.97 10.59
CA MET A 189 -17.02 19.88 11.68
C MET A 189 -17.09 19.25 13.08
N VAL A 190 -17.84 18.15 13.19
CA VAL A 190 -18.09 17.39 14.43
C VAL A 190 -18.16 15.89 14.12
N PRO A 191 -18.10 15.00 15.12
CA PRO A 191 -18.13 13.56 14.91
C PRO A 191 -19.47 13.13 14.32
N SER A 192 -19.41 12.35 13.27
CA SER A 192 -20.60 11.78 12.67
C SER A 192 -20.33 10.48 11.94
N ALA A 193 -21.32 9.59 12.05
CA ALA A 193 -21.40 8.41 11.19
C ALA A 193 -21.88 8.79 9.78
N VAL A 194 -22.72 9.82 9.67
CA VAL A 194 -23.35 10.27 8.42
C VAL A 194 -23.18 11.77 8.30
N ASN A 195 -22.63 12.21 7.18
CA ASN A 195 -22.48 13.63 6.95
C ASN A 195 -23.82 14.26 6.56
N ARG A 196 -23.97 15.56 6.81
CA ARG A 196 -25.18 16.33 6.49
C ARG A 196 -24.82 17.79 6.27
N ALA A 197 -25.68 18.52 5.57
CA ALA A 197 -25.42 19.89 5.14
C ALA A 197 -24.95 20.82 6.27
N GLU A 198 -25.46 20.62 7.50
CA GLU A 198 -25.15 21.47 8.66
C GLU A 198 -23.77 21.25 9.25
N ILE A 199 -23.14 20.09 9.01
CA ILE A 199 -21.83 19.74 9.58
C ILE A 199 -20.78 19.45 8.50
N ASN A 200 -21.15 19.46 7.23
CA ASN A 200 -20.26 19.19 6.11
C ASN A 200 -19.19 20.28 6.02
N VAL A 201 -17.97 19.89 5.63
CA VAL A 201 -16.88 20.81 5.31
C VAL A 201 -16.66 20.73 3.80
N PRO A 202 -17.40 21.50 2.98
CA PRO A 202 -17.28 21.46 1.53
C PRO A 202 -16.11 22.33 1.06
N SER A 203 -14.92 22.16 1.65
CA SER A 203 -13.72 22.91 1.34
C SER A 203 -12.50 21.99 1.32
N TYR A 204 -11.43 22.44 0.69
CA TYR A 204 -10.09 21.91 0.92
C TYR A 204 -9.12 23.02 1.32
N GLU A 205 -8.02 22.65 1.94
CA GLU A 205 -6.91 23.54 2.26
C GLU A 205 -5.57 22.82 2.02
N PHE A 206 -4.47 23.56 2.14
CA PHE A 206 -3.13 23.00 1.92
C PHE A 206 -2.32 23.01 3.21
N TRP A 207 -1.38 22.07 3.32
CA TRP A 207 -0.31 22.13 4.29
C TRP A 207 1.06 22.02 3.61
N PRO A 208 1.98 22.98 3.78
CA PRO A 208 1.84 24.20 4.58
C PRO A 208 0.72 25.15 4.10
N PRO A 209 0.16 26.01 4.99
CA PRO A 209 -0.93 26.90 4.63
C PRO A 209 -0.55 27.88 3.52
N LYS A 210 -1.49 28.14 2.59
CA LYS A 210 -1.33 29.15 1.52
C LYS A 210 -2.08 30.43 1.89
N GLU A 211 -1.65 31.55 1.30
CA GLU A 211 -2.25 32.88 1.55
C GLU A 211 -3.75 32.94 1.23
N GLU A 212 -4.21 32.15 0.25
CA GLU A 212 -5.61 32.07 -0.16
C GLU A 212 -6.54 31.40 0.87
N GLY A 213 -5.98 30.67 1.85
CA GLY A 213 -6.76 29.92 2.84
C GLY A 213 -7.56 28.75 2.23
N PRO A 214 -8.61 28.27 2.92
CA PRO A 214 -9.48 27.22 2.40
C PRO A 214 -10.24 27.63 1.15
N VAL A 215 -10.37 26.68 0.23
CA VAL A 215 -11.05 26.84 -1.06
C VAL A 215 -12.36 26.07 -1.05
N ASP A 216 -13.45 26.74 -1.40
CA ASP A 216 -14.77 26.14 -1.58
C ASP A 216 -14.75 25.01 -2.62
N PHE A 217 -15.43 23.91 -2.29
CA PHE A 217 -15.44 22.69 -3.09
C PHE A 217 -16.85 22.07 -3.17
N PRO A 218 -17.72 22.59 -4.07
CA PRO A 218 -19.13 22.22 -4.15
C PRO A 218 -19.42 20.74 -4.41
N PHE A 219 -18.46 19.98 -4.96
CA PHE A 219 -18.61 18.54 -5.19
C PHE A 219 -18.93 17.76 -3.91
N LEU A 220 -18.43 18.20 -2.75
CA LEU A 220 -18.77 17.59 -1.47
C LEU A 220 -20.19 17.92 -1.01
N VAL A 221 -20.85 18.96 -1.55
CA VAL A 221 -22.28 19.19 -1.32
C VAL A 221 -23.10 18.26 -2.20
N GLU A 222 -22.71 18.08 -3.45
CA GLU A 222 -23.37 17.20 -4.43
C GLU A 222 -23.35 15.71 -4.02
N THR A 223 -22.34 15.29 -3.26
CA THR A 223 -22.09 13.88 -2.90
C THR A 223 -22.55 13.51 -1.49
N LEU A 224 -23.22 14.41 -0.78
CA LEU A 224 -23.88 14.07 0.49
C LEU A 224 -24.90 12.91 0.31
N PRO A 225 -25.12 12.08 1.34
CA PRO A 225 -24.51 12.14 2.67
C PRO A 225 -23.22 11.30 2.83
N HIS A 226 -22.78 10.59 1.79
CA HIS A 226 -21.65 9.64 1.84
C HIS A 226 -20.41 10.22 1.15
N ASN A 227 -19.80 11.24 1.76
CA ASN A 227 -18.72 12.01 1.17
C ASN A 227 -17.49 12.18 2.09
N LEU A 228 -17.47 11.47 3.23
CA LEU A 228 -16.33 11.46 4.15
C LEU A 228 -15.27 10.50 3.63
N TYR A 229 -13.99 10.81 3.90
CA TYR A 229 -12.87 10.05 3.35
C TYR A 229 -13.00 9.83 1.81
N PRO A 230 -13.16 10.91 1.02
CA PRO A 230 -13.23 10.80 -0.44
C PRO A 230 -11.93 10.21 -0.99
N PHE A 231 -11.97 9.44 -2.08
CA PHE A 231 -10.76 8.88 -2.68
C PHE A 231 -10.13 9.94 -3.58
N VAL A 232 -8.86 10.27 -3.33
CA VAL A 232 -8.11 11.30 -4.06
C VAL A 232 -6.82 10.70 -4.57
N PHE A 233 -6.53 10.90 -5.85
CA PHE A 233 -5.27 10.46 -6.46
C PHE A 233 -4.71 11.54 -7.40
N VAL A 234 -3.42 11.87 -7.25
CA VAL A 234 -2.70 12.73 -8.21
C VAL A 234 -2.48 12.01 -9.56
N LEU A 235 -2.84 12.65 -10.66
CA LEU A 235 -2.70 12.11 -12.02
C LEU A 235 -1.38 12.54 -12.68
N PRO A 236 -0.90 11.85 -13.73
CA PRO A 236 0.31 12.20 -14.49
C PRO A 236 0.31 13.63 -15.07
N ASP A 237 -0.86 14.18 -15.40
CA ASP A 237 -1.02 15.56 -15.88
C ASP A 237 -0.99 16.61 -14.75
N GLY A 238 -0.93 16.17 -13.49
CA GLY A 238 -0.91 17.01 -12.30
C GLY A 238 -2.31 17.40 -11.80
N ASN A 239 -3.39 16.92 -12.40
CA ASN A 239 -4.74 17.08 -11.84
C ASN A 239 -5.04 16.01 -10.79
N LEU A 240 -6.18 16.14 -10.11
CA LEU A 240 -6.64 15.15 -9.13
C LEU A 240 -7.84 14.38 -9.67
N PHE A 241 -7.80 13.06 -9.60
CA PHE A 241 -9.02 12.25 -9.59
C PHE A 241 -9.61 12.32 -8.18
N ILE A 242 -10.89 12.67 -8.06
CA ILE A 242 -11.60 12.74 -6.78
C ILE A 242 -12.90 11.96 -6.91
N PHE A 243 -13.13 11.01 -6.00
CA PHE A 243 -14.34 10.20 -5.93
C PHE A 243 -15.00 10.33 -4.56
N ALA A 244 -16.32 10.52 -4.55
CA ALA A 244 -17.15 10.50 -3.36
C ALA A 244 -18.53 9.93 -3.66
N ASN A 245 -19.10 9.17 -2.72
CA ASN A 245 -20.38 8.48 -2.86
C ASN A 245 -20.36 7.48 -4.04
N THR A 246 -20.89 7.88 -5.20
CA THR A 246 -20.86 7.12 -6.47
C THR A 246 -20.26 7.93 -7.62
N GLN A 247 -19.87 9.17 -7.37
CA GLN A 247 -19.50 10.14 -8.40
C GLN A 247 -17.99 10.37 -8.39
N SER A 248 -17.43 10.73 -9.55
CA SER A 248 -16.04 11.18 -9.65
C SER A 248 -15.84 12.34 -10.61
N ILE A 249 -14.77 13.09 -10.35
CA ILE A 249 -14.35 14.25 -11.15
C ILE A 249 -12.83 14.24 -11.35
N ILE A 250 -12.39 14.91 -12.41
CA ILE A 250 -11.02 15.38 -12.57
C ILE A 250 -10.97 16.85 -12.20
N TYR A 251 -10.06 17.23 -11.31
CA TYR A 251 -10.02 18.55 -10.71
C TYR A 251 -8.63 19.19 -10.83
N ASP A 252 -8.59 20.42 -11.34
CA ASP A 252 -7.40 21.26 -11.38
C ASP A 252 -7.38 22.12 -10.12
N TYR A 253 -6.61 21.67 -9.12
CA TYR A 253 -6.51 22.33 -7.82
C TYR A 253 -5.77 23.65 -7.86
N LYS A 254 -5.00 23.93 -8.93
CA LYS A 254 -4.27 25.19 -9.13
C LYS A 254 -5.18 26.29 -9.70
N LYS A 255 -6.21 25.90 -10.45
CA LYS A 255 -7.20 26.82 -11.03
C LYS A 255 -8.56 26.74 -10.35
N HIS A 256 -8.66 25.95 -9.27
CA HIS A 256 -9.88 25.72 -8.50
C HIS A 256 -11.09 25.34 -9.37
N LYS A 257 -10.90 24.40 -10.32
CA LYS A 257 -11.95 24.06 -11.29
C LYS A 257 -12.06 22.59 -11.60
N VAL A 258 -13.29 22.14 -11.80
CA VAL A 258 -13.59 20.81 -12.37
C VAL A 258 -13.23 20.82 -13.85
N ILE A 259 -12.36 19.90 -14.25
CA ILE A 259 -11.96 19.68 -15.65
C ILE A 259 -12.96 18.77 -16.36
N LYS A 260 -13.33 17.68 -15.69
CA LYS A 260 -14.21 16.65 -16.24
C LYS A 260 -15.06 16.06 -15.12
N LYS A 261 -16.37 15.89 -15.34
CA LYS A 261 -17.18 14.96 -14.56
C LYS A 261 -17.15 13.61 -15.26
N LEU A 262 -16.90 12.55 -14.51
CA LEU A 262 -16.88 11.17 -15.01
C LEU A 262 -18.26 10.54 -14.81
N PRO A 263 -18.61 9.45 -15.52
CA PRO A 263 -19.84 8.72 -15.24
C PRO A 263 -19.84 8.20 -13.80
N ASP A 264 -21.02 8.13 -13.20
CA ASP A 264 -21.20 7.52 -11.89
C ASP A 264 -20.87 6.03 -11.96
N ILE A 265 -20.19 5.51 -10.93
CA ILE A 265 -19.99 4.06 -10.81
C ILE A 265 -21.36 3.40 -10.57
N PRO A 266 -21.73 2.36 -11.34
CA PRO A 266 -22.95 1.61 -11.07
C PRO A 266 -22.94 0.94 -9.68
N GLY A 267 -24.12 0.83 -9.07
CA GLY A 267 -24.32 0.09 -7.83
C GLY A 267 -24.40 0.99 -6.60
N VAL A 268 -23.68 0.62 -5.55
CA VAL A 268 -23.81 1.21 -4.21
C VAL A 268 -22.79 2.32 -3.94
N PRO A 269 -23.03 3.20 -2.95
CA PRO A 269 -22.02 4.14 -2.46
C PRO A 269 -20.74 3.43 -2.01
N ARG A 270 -19.58 4.02 -2.31
CA ARG A 270 -18.26 3.45 -1.98
C ARG A 270 -17.48 4.23 -0.93
N SER A 271 -17.93 5.42 -0.55
CA SER A 271 -17.27 6.24 0.49
C SER A 271 -17.82 5.93 1.88
N TYR A 272 -17.10 6.40 2.91
CA TYR A 272 -17.54 6.25 4.30
C TYR A 272 -18.96 6.82 4.51
N PRO A 273 -19.85 6.12 5.26
CA PRO A 273 -19.61 4.90 6.07
C PRO A 273 -19.95 3.57 5.36
N LEU A 274 -20.38 3.59 4.11
CA LEU A 274 -20.70 2.37 3.33
C LEU A 274 -19.46 1.81 2.63
N THR A 275 -18.28 2.13 3.18
CA THR A 275 -17.01 2.20 2.48
C THR A 275 -16.60 0.92 1.74
N GLY A 276 -16.22 1.10 0.48
CA GLY A 276 -15.37 0.17 -0.27
C GLY A 276 -13.90 0.53 -0.08
N GLY A 277 -13.05 0.04 -0.99
CA GLY A 277 -11.64 0.39 -1.10
C GLY A 277 -11.28 0.78 -2.53
N ALA A 278 -10.25 1.62 -2.68
CA ALA A 278 -9.84 2.17 -3.97
C ALA A 278 -8.32 2.12 -4.16
N VAL A 279 -7.89 1.87 -5.39
CA VAL A 279 -6.49 1.90 -5.81
C VAL A 279 -6.37 2.55 -7.18
N MET A 280 -5.38 3.42 -7.37
CA MET A 280 -4.85 3.73 -8.70
C MET A 280 -3.90 2.60 -9.06
N LEU A 281 -4.19 1.85 -10.12
CA LEU A 281 -3.40 0.70 -10.57
C LEU A 281 -1.95 1.13 -10.97
N PRO A 282 -0.99 0.18 -11.03
CA PRO A 282 0.41 0.49 -11.28
C PRO A 282 0.63 1.37 -12.51
N LEU A 283 1.46 2.40 -12.37
CA LEU A 283 1.87 3.26 -13.49
C LEU A 283 3.11 2.65 -14.15
N ASP A 284 3.01 2.37 -15.46
CA ASP A 284 4.05 1.66 -16.20
C ASP A 284 4.55 2.46 -17.42
N PRO A 285 5.87 2.71 -17.56
CA PRO A 285 6.42 3.37 -18.75
C PRO A 285 6.13 2.64 -20.06
N ALA A 286 5.86 1.32 -20.03
CA ALA A 286 5.54 0.53 -21.21
C ALA A 286 4.17 0.89 -21.83
N ASN A 287 3.27 1.48 -21.04
CA ASN A 287 1.95 1.95 -21.50
C ASN A 287 1.79 3.48 -21.40
N ASP A 288 2.91 4.21 -21.34
CA ASP A 288 2.96 5.66 -21.16
C ASP A 288 2.30 6.15 -19.85
N TYR A 289 2.46 5.36 -18.79
CA TYR A 289 1.90 5.64 -17.46
C TYR A 289 0.39 5.82 -17.45
N LYS A 290 -0.30 5.02 -18.26
CA LYS A 290 -1.76 4.94 -18.34
C LYS A 290 -2.39 4.82 -16.96
N VAL A 291 -3.42 5.62 -16.69
CA VAL A 291 -4.11 5.66 -15.40
C VAL A 291 -5.39 4.86 -15.42
N GLU A 292 -5.44 3.88 -14.53
CA GLU A 292 -6.64 3.10 -14.28
C GLU A 292 -6.97 3.13 -12.79
N ILE A 293 -8.20 3.53 -12.45
CA ILE A 293 -8.68 3.54 -11.07
C ILE A 293 -9.61 2.35 -10.86
N MET A 294 -9.39 1.61 -9.77
CA MET A 294 -10.21 0.48 -9.36
C MET A 294 -10.84 0.75 -8.00
N ILE A 295 -12.16 0.57 -7.90
CA ILE A 295 -12.93 0.74 -6.66
C ILE A 295 -13.79 -0.49 -6.43
N CYS A 296 -13.69 -1.10 -5.24
CA CYS A 296 -14.35 -2.37 -4.94
C CYS A 296 -15.12 -2.35 -3.63
N GLY A 297 -16.22 -3.09 -3.60
CA GLY A 297 -16.96 -3.37 -2.38
C GLY A 297 -17.67 -2.16 -1.80
N GLY A 298 -18.19 -2.29 -0.59
CA GLY A 298 -19.04 -1.30 0.05
C GLY A 298 -20.35 -1.92 0.50
N SER A 299 -21.37 -1.10 0.77
CA SER A 299 -22.65 -1.59 1.32
C SER A 299 -23.84 -0.83 0.74
N GLU A 300 -24.96 -1.55 0.57
CA GLU A 300 -26.20 -1.01 -0.01
C GLU A 300 -26.76 0.18 0.77
N LYS A 301 -26.71 0.10 2.11
CA LYS A 301 -27.34 1.08 3.00
C LYS A 301 -26.85 0.92 4.43
N MET A 302 -27.16 1.91 5.26
CA MET A 302 -26.82 1.92 6.68
C MET A 302 -27.77 1.07 7.52
N ASP A 303 -27.82 -0.23 7.23
CA ASP A 303 -28.54 -1.24 8.01
C ASP A 303 -27.53 -2.31 8.47
N ASN A 304 -27.65 -2.78 9.71
CA ASN A 304 -26.66 -3.72 10.27
C ASN A 304 -26.63 -5.06 9.53
N ASN A 305 -27.72 -5.44 8.84
CA ASN A 305 -27.81 -6.66 8.03
C ASN A 305 -27.69 -6.38 6.52
N ALA A 306 -27.44 -5.12 6.12
CA ALA A 306 -27.23 -4.75 4.72
C ALA A 306 -26.14 -5.62 4.12
N VAL A 307 -26.36 -6.11 2.92
CA VAL A 307 -25.43 -7.00 2.23
C VAL A 307 -24.32 -6.14 1.64
N ALA A 308 -23.07 -6.52 1.88
CA ALA A 308 -21.93 -5.89 1.22
C ALA A 308 -21.96 -6.16 -0.28
N ASP A 309 -21.44 -5.22 -1.05
CA ASP A 309 -21.38 -5.31 -2.50
C ASP A 309 -20.23 -6.22 -2.96
N ASP A 310 -20.46 -7.01 -4.00
CA ASP A 310 -19.49 -7.91 -4.63
C ASP A 310 -19.09 -7.42 -6.02
N THR A 311 -19.03 -6.11 -6.24
CA THR A 311 -18.57 -5.54 -7.50
C THR A 311 -17.34 -4.67 -7.33
N CYS A 312 -16.51 -4.68 -8.37
CA CYS A 312 -15.39 -3.78 -8.59
C CYS A 312 -15.62 -3.02 -9.88
N GLY A 313 -15.49 -1.69 -9.86
CA GLY A 313 -15.41 -0.88 -11.07
C GLY A 313 -13.95 -0.52 -11.38
N ARG A 314 -13.53 -0.70 -12.63
CA ARG A 314 -12.26 -0.21 -13.19
C ARG A 314 -12.57 0.85 -14.24
N ILE A 315 -11.98 2.03 -14.14
CA ILE A 315 -12.10 3.09 -15.14
C ILE A 315 -10.73 3.47 -15.66
N ASN A 316 -10.61 3.53 -16.98
CA ASN A 316 -9.41 3.98 -17.68
C ASN A 316 -9.55 5.46 -18.05
N LEU A 317 -8.70 6.31 -17.49
CA LEU A 317 -8.82 7.76 -17.64
C LEU A 317 -8.21 8.29 -18.95
N ASP A 318 -7.40 7.49 -19.63
CA ASP A 318 -6.79 7.84 -20.92
C ASP A 318 -7.74 7.66 -22.11
N ASP A 319 -8.88 6.99 -21.91
CA ASP A 319 -9.89 6.88 -22.96
C ASP A 319 -10.52 8.25 -23.26
N GLU A 320 -10.84 8.51 -24.53
CA GLU A 320 -11.53 9.75 -24.93
C GLU A 320 -12.85 9.94 -24.13
N ASP A 321 -13.56 8.82 -23.93
CA ASP A 321 -14.77 8.71 -23.11
C ASP A 321 -14.64 7.59 -22.05
N PRO A 322 -14.06 7.89 -20.87
CA PRO A 322 -13.85 6.93 -19.78
C PRO A 322 -15.16 6.35 -19.26
N GLN A 323 -15.23 5.02 -19.20
CA GLN A 323 -16.39 4.28 -18.67
C GLN A 323 -15.98 3.30 -17.58
N TRP A 324 -16.88 3.01 -16.65
CA TRP A 324 -16.67 1.99 -15.62
C TRP A 324 -16.88 0.59 -16.19
N GLU A 325 -15.83 -0.21 -16.20
CA GLU A 325 -15.89 -1.65 -16.44
C GLU A 325 -16.12 -2.37 -15.10
N MET A 326 -17.26 -3.04 -14.97
CA MET A 326 -17.65 -3.74 -13.74
C MET A 326 -17.26 -5.22 -13.78
N GLU A 327 -16.64 -5.71 -12.72
CA GLU A 327 -16.34 -7.12 -12.48
C GLU A 327 -16.86 -7.58 -11.11
N THR A 328 -17.05 -8.89 -10.95
CA THR A 328 -17.38 -9.47 -9.64
C THR A 328 -16.16 -9.47 -8.74
N PHE A 329 -16.26 -8.76 -7.62
CA PHE A 329 -15.36 -8.88 -6.48
C PHE A 329 -15.69 -10.17 -5.75
N VAL A 330 -15.06 -11.27 -6.17
CA VAL A 330 -15.23 -12.69 -5.75
C VAL A 330 -16.06 -12.93 -4.48
N HIS A 331 -15.77 -12.22 -3.39
CA HIS A 331 -16.56 -12.19 -2.17
C HIS A 331 -17.11 -10.78 -1.89
N LYS A 332 -18.38 -10.72 -1.49
CA LYS A 332 -19.01 -9.52 -0.93
C LYS A 332 -18.16 -8.94 0.19
N ARG A 333 -17.80 -7.67 0.09
CA ARG A 333 -16.87 -7.09 1.06
C ARG A 333 -17.11 -5.60 1.28
N LEU A 334 -17.26 -5.24 2.54
CA LEU A 334 -17.34 -3.89 3.08
C LEU A 334 -16.10 -3.67 3.94
N MET A 335 -15.55 -2.46 3.93
CA MET A 335 -14.28 -2.12 4.59
C MET A 335 -13.07 -2.97 4.14
N PRO A 336 -12.84 -3.21 2.84
CA PRO A 336 -11.63 -3.87 2.37
C PRO A 336 -10.41 -2.94 2.44
N ASP A 337 -9.21 -3.50 2.63
CA ASP A 337 -7.95 -2.82 2.32
C ASP A 337 -7.42 -3.34 0.98
N GLY A 338 -7.08 -2.41 0.08
CA GLY A 338 -6.46 -2.68 -1.23
C GLY A 338 -5.01 -2.25 -1.21
N VAL A 339 -4.09 -3.21 -1.07
CA VAL A 339 -2.67 -2.96 -0.80
C VAL A 339 -1.80 -3.47 -1.93
N PHE A 340 -0.87 -2.66 -2.42
CA PHE A 340 0.11 -3.13 -3.40
C PHE A 340 1.10 -4.12 -2.79
N LEU A 341 1.27 -5.26 -3.46
CA LEU A 341 2.36 -6.19 -3.17
C LEU A 341 3.63 -5.77 -3.91
N ALA A 342 4.76 -6.38 -3.55
CA ALA A 342 6.07 -6.03 -4.12
C ALA A 342 6.15 -6.24 -5.64
N ASP A 343 5.34 -7.12 -6.22
CA ASP A 343 5.27 -7.39 -7.67
C ASP A 343 4.31 -6.48 -8.45
N GLY A 344 3.60 -5.59 -7.76
CA GLY A 344 2.63 -4.67 -8.35
C GLY A 344 1.22 -5.24 -8.45
N THR A 345 1.00 -6.49 -8.04
CA THR A 345 -0.36 -7.02 -7.84
C THR A 345 -1.00 -6.40 -6.59
N VAL A 346 -2.33 -6.43 -6.50
CA VAL A 346 -3.08 -5.80 -5.40
C VAL A 346 -3.66 -6.88 -4.51
N LEU A 347 -3.27 -6.90 -3.23
CA LEU A 347 -3.91 -7.70 -2.20
C LEU A 347 -5.17 -6.99 -1.71
N TRP A 348 -6.30 -7.68 -1.78
CA TRP A 348 -7.55 -7.29 -1.15
C TRP A 348 -7.77 -8.14 0.10
N ILE A 349 -7.80 -7.48 1.25
CA ILE A 349 -7.91 -8.14 2.57
C ILE A 349 -8.85 -7.34 3.49
N ASN A 350 -9.09 -7.83 4.70
CA ASN A 350 -9.93 -7.20 5.72
C ASN A 350 -11.40 -7.04 5.29
N GLY A 351 -12.23 -6.55 6.19
CA GLY A 351 -13.64 -6.28 5.97
C GLY A 351 -14.57 -7.44 6.31
N CYS A 352 -15.83 -7.24 5.97
CA CYS A 352 -16.93 -8.14 6.31
C CYS A 352 -18.03 -8.12 5.26
N GLN A 353 -18.98 -9.05 5.37
CA GLN A 353 -20.00 -9.28 4.35
C GLN A 353 -21.31 -8.55 4.64
N ARG A 354 -21.50 -8.00 5.85
CA ARG A 354 -22.72 -7.30 6.23
C ARG A 354 -22.50 -6.08 7.11
N GLY A 355 -23.38 -5.09 6.91
CA GLY A 355 -23.51 -3.93 7.76
C GLY A 355 -22.93 -2.65 7.15
N TRP A 356 -22.31 -1.84 8.00
CA TRP A 356 -21.66 -0.58 7.62
C TRP A 356 -20.56 -0.18 8.63
N ALA A 357 -19.68 0.72 8.24
CA ALA A 357 -18.51 1.11 9.03
C ALA A 357 -18.91 1.85 10.32
N GLY A 358 -18.56 1.27 11.47
CA GLY A 358 -18.92 1.83 12.78
C GLY A 358 -18.89 0.80 13.90
N TYR A 359 -19.22 1.27 15.10
CA TYR A 359 -19.18 0.47 16.33
C TYR A 359 -20.47 -0.30 16.62
N ASN A 360 -20.48 -1.09 17.68
CA ASN A 360 -21.68 -1.60 18.34
C ASN A 360 -22.54 -2.50 17.45
N LYS A 361 -21.91 -3.53 16.85
CA LYS A 361 -22.57 -4.54 16.01
C LYS A 361 -23.23 -3.99 14.74
N ARG A 362 -22.74 -2.84 14.25
CA ARG A 362 -23.13 -2.27 12.94
C ARG A 362 -22.66 -3.08 11.75
N ASN A 363 -21.68 -3.95 11.95
CA ASN A 363 -21.13 -4.83 10.94
C ASN A 363 -20.74 -6.17 11.57
N HIS A 364 -20.85 -7.23 10.78
CA HIS A 364 -20.67 -8.62 11.17
C HIS A 364 -20.41 -9.50 9.94
N ASP A 365 -20.25 -10.82 10.15
CA ASP A 365 -19.85 -11.79 9.13
C ASP A 365 -18.48 -11.44 8.50
N PRO A 366 -17.37 -11.55 9.26
CA PRO A 366 -16.04 -11.20 8.78
C PRO A 366 -15.65 -11.96 7.52
N THR A 367 -14.84 -11.33 6.67
CA THR A 367 -14.28 -11.99 5.47
C THR A 367 -12.85 -12.40 5.75
N PHE A 368 -12.62 -13.72 5.85
CA PHE A 368 -11.34 -14.28 6.28
C PHE A 368 -10.37 -14.57 5.13
N ASP A 369 -10.86 -14.65 3.89
CA ASP A 369 -10.09 -15.05 2.71
C ASP A 369 -9.47 -13.83 2.02
N PRO A 370 -8.14 -13.74 1.89
CA PRO A 370 -7.51 -12.71 1.06
C PRO A 370 -7.67 -13.02 -0.43
N LEU A 371 -7.59 -12.00 -1.28
CA LEU A 371 -7.61 -12.11 -2.74
C LEU A 371 -6.44 -11.33 -3.33
N ILE A 372 -5.75 -11.88 -4.33
CA ILE A 372 -4.76 -11.12 -5.11
C ILE A 372 -5.35 -10.80 -6.48
N TYR A 373 -5.37 -9.52 -6.83
CA TYR A 373 -5.77 -9.01 -8.13
C TYR A 373 -4.55 -8.67 -8.98
N ASP A 374 -4.52 -9.22 -10.18
CA ASP A 374 -3.48 -9.00 -11.18
C ASP A 374 -4.07 -8.17 -12.36
N PRO A 375 -3.70 -6.88 -12.48
CA PRO A 375 -4.30 -5.97 -13.46
C PRO A 375 -3.94 -6.30 -14.92
N GLU A 376 -2.84 -7.04 -15.14
CA GLU A 376 -2.30 -7.38 -16.47
C GLU A 376 -2.99 -8.61 -17.08
N LYS A 377 -3.62 -9.44 -16.24
CA LYS A 377 -4.36 -10.62 -16.71
C LYS A 377 -5.67 -10.23 -17.40
N ALA A 378 -6.10 -11.11 -18.31
CA ALA A 378 -7.41 -11.01 -18.93
C ALA A 378 -8.55 -11.06 -17.90
N VAL A 379 -9.65 -10.39 -18.21
CA VAL A 379 -10.91 -10.44 -17.44
C VAL A 379 -11.26 -11.89 -17.09
N ASN A 380 -11.73 -12.13 -15.86
CA ASN A 380 -12.00 -13.45 -15.26
C ASN A 380 -10.76 -14.30 -14.87
N LYS A 381 -9.53 -13.84 -15.16
CA LYS A 381 -8.29 -14.48 -14.69
C LYS A 381 -7.48 -13.60 -13.75
N ARG A 382 -7.98 -12.41 -13.43
CA ARG A 382 -7.31 -11.39 -12.60
C ARG A 382 -7.25 -11.78 -11.11
N TRP A 383 -8.21 -12.56 -10.64
CA TRP A 383 -8.35 -12.90 -9.23
C TRP A 383 -7.71 -14.24 -8.88
N THR A 384 -6.75 -14.21 -7.96
CA THR A 384 -6.20 -15.39 -7.28
C THR A 384 -6.93 -15.60 -5.96
N GLN A 385 -7.48 -16.80 -5.79
CA GLN A 385 -8.27 -17.24 -4.63
C GLN A 385 -7.57 -18.40 -3.91
N GLY A 386 -8.08 -18.82 -2.75
CA GLY A 386 -7.52 -19.93 -1.98
C GLY A 386 -6.18 -19.60 -1.33
N LEU A 387 -5.99 -18.34 -0.98
CA LEU A 387 -4.83 -17.86 -0.23
C LEU A 387 -4.93 -18.27 1.24
N ALA A 388 -3.85 -18.12 2.00
CA ALA A 388 -3.85 -18.42 3.42
C ALA A 388 -4.78 -17.46 4.19
N ASN A 389 -5.79 -18.01 4.84
CA ASN A 389 -6.79 -17.25 5.57
C ASN A 389 -6.25 -16.69 6.89
N THR A 390 -6.85 -15.57 7.34
CA THR A 390 -6.78 -15.13 8.73
C THR A 390 -7.86 -15.82 9.56
N ASP A 391 -7.64 -15.97 10.86
CA ASP A 391 -8.67 -16.37 11.84
C ASP A 391 -9.11 -15.19 12.72
N ILE A 392 -8.66 -13.97 12.41
CA ILE A 392 -8.96 -12.73 13.12
C ILE A 392 -9.97 -11.91 12.31
N ALA A 393 -11.03 -11.46 12.97
CA ALA A 393 -12.05 -10.61 12.36
C ALA A 393 -11.54 -9.17 12.14
N ARG A 394 -10.77 -8.95 11.06
CA ARG A 394 -10.26 -7.63 10.67
C ARG A 394 -11.36 -6.81 9.99
N MET A 395 -12.15 -6.06 10.74
CA MET A 395 -13.30 -5.28 10.21
C MET A 395 -13.07 -3.76 10.36
N TYR A 396 -14.00 -3.03 10.97
CA TYR A 396 -13.85 -1.59 11.17
C TYR A 396 -12.59 -1.29 11.99
N HIS A 397 -11.85 -0.26 11.60
CA HIS A 397 -10.55 0.11 12.19
C HIS A 397 -9.48 -0.98 12.10
N SER A 398 -9.49 -1.76 11.02
CA SER A 398 -8.32 -2.53 10.59
C SER A 398 -7.49 -1.75 9.58
N VAL A 399 -6.23 -2.15 9.45
CA VAL A 399 -5.23 -1.55 8.55
C VAL A 399 -4.34 -2.65 7.97
N ALA A 400 -3.76 -2.40 6.80
CA ALA A 400 -2.79 -3.28 6.17
C ALA A 400 -1.73 -2.49 5.40
N ILE A 401 -0.46 -2.92 5.44
CA ILE A 401 0.67 -2.23 4.81
C ILE A 401 1.69 -3.26 4.31
N THR A 402 2.13 -3.14 3.06
CA THR A 402 3.26 -3.93 2.55
C THR A 402 4.58 -3.42 3.14
N VAL A 403 5.28 -4.29 3.85
CA VAL A 403 6.56 -3.98 4.50
C VAL A 403 7.75 -4.33 3.59
N PRO A 404 8.94 -3.75 3.84
CA PRO A 404 10.08 -3.86 2.91
C PRO A 404 10.53 -5.29 2.61
N ASP A 405 10.34 -6.24 3.53
CA ASP A 405 10.70 -7.63 3.24
C ASP A 405 9.73 -8.34 2.27
N GLY A 406 8.70 -7.66 1.78
CA GLY A 406 7.73 -8.16 0.82
C GLY A 406 6.52 -8.85 1.44
N ARG A 407 6.40 -8.88 2.78
CA ARG A 407 5.18 -9.32 3.48
C ARG A 407 4.18 -8.17 3.58
N VAL A 408 2.93 -8.48 3.93
CA VAL A 408 1.91 -7.49 4.31
C VAL A 408 1.69 -7.58 5.81
N TRP A 409 1.96 -6.49 6.51
CA TRP A 409 1.65 -6.30 7.93
C TRP A 409 0.18 -5.92 8.08
N ILE A 410 -0.54 -6.61 8.95
CA ILE A 410 -1.98 -6.46 9.15
C ILE A 410 -2.24 -6.30 10.64
N ALA A 411 -3.00 -5.28 11.02
CA ALA A 411 -3.30 -5.02 12.41
C ALA A 411 -4.67 -4.38 12.59
N GLY A 412 -5.03 -4.20 13.86
CA GLY A 412 -6.31 -3.66 14.25
C GLY A 412 -7.46 -4.64 14.03
N SER A 413 -8.48 -4.41 14.82
CA SER A 413 -9.82 -4.04 14.40
C SER A 413 -10.43 -3.54 15.69
N ASN A 414 -11.24 -2.48 15.61
CA ASN A 414 -11.88 -1.95 16.79
C ASN A 414 -13.34 -1.67 16.53
N ASN A 415 -14.13 -2.72 16.56
CA ASN A 415 -15.59 -2.64 16.44
C ASN A 415 -16.29 -2.15 17.71
N ASN A 416 -15.56 -1.83 18.77
CA ASN A 416 -16.10 -1.56 20.10
C ASN A 416 -15.85 -0.10 20.53
N ASN A 417 -16.81 0.47 21.23
CA ASN A 417 -16.63 1.73 21.94
C ASN A 417 -17.39 1.67 23.28
N PRO A 418 -16.71 1.53 24.43
CA PRO A 418 -15.24 1.52 24.60
C PRO A 418 -14.56 0.24 24.08
N SER A 419 -13.22 0.24 24.00
CA SER A 419 -12.44 -0.97 23.69
C SER A 419 -12.84 -2.16 24.56
N ASN A 420 -12.89 -3.34 23.95
CA ASN A 420 -13.26 -4.57 24.63
C ASN A 420 -12.61 -5.81 23.98
N VAL A 421 -11.63 -6.40 24.65
CA VAL A 421 -10.91 -7.60 24.20
C VAL A 421 -11.67 -8.91 24.38
N THR A 422 -12.85 -8.88 25.02
CA THR A 422 -13.68 -10.06 25.31
C THR A 422 -14.98 -10.11 24.51
N ALA A 423 -15.21 -9.12 23.64
CA ALA A 423 -16.38 -9.09 22.77
C ALA A 423 -16.29 -10.16 21.67
N GLU A 424 -17.42 -10.45 21.01
CA GLU A 424 -17.50 -11.36 19.86
C GLU A 424 -16.56 -10.96 18.72
N TYR A 425 -16.49 -9.66 18.44
CA TYR A 425 -15.49 -9.03 17.58
C TYR A 425 -14.65 -8.11 18.45
N PRO A 426 -13.59 -8.62 19.08
CA PRO A 426 -12.85 -7.90 20.11
C PRO A 426 -12.03 -6.75 19.54
N THR A 427 -11.69 -5.78 20.38
CA THR A 427 -10.60 -4.85 20.06
C THR A 427 -9.31 -5.64 19.91
N GLU A 428 -8.69 -5.56 18.74
CA GLU A 428 -7.58 -6.42 18.35
C GLU A 428 -6.24 -5.68 18.35
N PHE A 429 -5.29 -6.23 19.09
CA PHE A 429 -3.92 -5.72 19.23
C PHE A 429 -2.89 -6.65 18.58
N ARG A 430 -3.27 -7.87 18.20
CA ARG A 430 -2.39 -8.84 17.56
C ARG A 430 -2.08 -8.40 16.13
N VAL A 431 -0.83 -8.61 15.74
CA VAL A 431 -0.35 -8.37 14.38
C VAL A 431 -0.33 -9.69 13.63
N GLU A 432 -0.75 -9.64 12.36
CA GLU A 432 -0.56 -10.72 11.40
C GLU A 432 0.37 -10.26 10.26
N TYR A 433 1.12 -11.20 9.72
CA TYR A 433 1.88 -11.04 8.49
C TYR A 433 1.33 -12.01 7.44
N PHE A 434 0.86 -11.47 6.33
CA PHE A 434 0.64 -12.26 5.13
C PHE A 434 1.91 -12.28 4.28
N SER A 435 2.48 -13.46 4.09
CA SER A 435 3.58 -13.72 3.17
C SER A 435 3.00 -14.17 1.82
N PRO A 436 3.09 -13.35 0.75
CA PRO A 436 2.47 -13.70 -0.52
C PRO A 436 3.16 -14.90 -1.20
N PRO A 437 2.48 -15.57 -2.15
CA PRO A 437 3.01 -16.73 -2.87
C PRO A 437 4.40 -16.52 -3.48
N TYR A 438 4.73 -15.30 -3.95
CA TYR A 438 6.05 -15.01 -4.53
C TYR A 438 7.23 -15.25 -3.58
N LEU A 439 7.03 -15.22 -2.25
CA LEU A 439 8.10 -15.48 -1.27
C LEU A 439 8.44 -16.97 -1.15
N PHE A 440 7.68 -17.83 -1.82
CA PHE A 440 7.77 -19.28 -1.71
C PHE A 440 8.07 -19.98 -3.04
N LYS A 441 8.22 -19.22 -4.13
CA LYS A 441 8.56 -19.73 -5.47
C LYS A 441 10.04 -20.10 -5.63
N SER A 442 10.91 -19.61 -4.75
CA SER A 442 12.33 -19.90 -4.73
C SER A 442 12.87 -19.82 -3.31
N ALA A 443 13.96 -20.56 -3.04
CA ALA A 443 14.73 -20.44 -1.81
C ALA A 443 15.59 -19.15 -1.76
N THR A 444 15.85 -18.54 -2.92
CA THR A 444 16.64 -17.31 -3.05
C THR A 444 15.81 -16.17 -3.65
N ARG A 445 16.20 -14.94 -3.31
CA ARG A 445 15.59 -13.69 -3.78
C ARG A 445 16.70 -12.78 -4.32
N PRO A 446 16.42 -11.86 -5.26
CA PRO A 446 17.37 -10.83 -5.64
C PRO A 446 17.85 -10.04 -4.41
N LEU A 447 19.15 -9.79 -4.32
CA LEU A 447 19.75 -8.99 -3.26
C LEU A 447 20.28 -7.68 -3.86
N ILE A 448 19.70 -6.56 -3.43
CA ILE A 448 20.22 -5.22 -3.70
C ILE A 448 21.37 -4.98 -2.73
N SER A 449 22.59 -4.80 -3.24
CA SER A 449 23.79 -4.60 -2.42
C SER A 449 24.17 -3.13 -2.28
N HIS A 450 23.78 -2.30 -3.25
CA HIS A 450 24.02 -0.86 -3.23
C HIS A 450 22.94 -0.14 -4.02
N VAL A 451 22.44 0.96 -3.46
CA VAL A 451 21.57 1.93 -4.13
C VAL A 451 21.95 3.33 -3.62
N PRO A 452 21.93 4.38 -4.46
CA PRO A 452 21.96 5.74 -3.95
C PRO A 452 20.74 5.98 -3.06
N ARG A 453 20.95 6.62 -1.90
CA ARG A 453 19.85 6.94 -1.00
C ARG A 453 18.93 8.03 -1.53
N ILE A 454 19.48 8.93 -2.33
CA ILE A 454 18.81 10.12 -2.85
C ILE A 454 19.05 10.18 -4.35
N VAL A 455 17.98 10.40 -5.10
CA VAL A 455 18.01 10.61 -6.55
C VAL A 455 17.11 11.78 -6.90
N THR A 456 17.37 12.40 -8.05
CA THR A 456 16.51 13.44 -8.63
C THR A 456 15.69 12.86 -9.79
N TYR A 457 14.59 13.51 -10.17
CA TYR A 457 13.78 13.09 -11.31
C TYR A 457 14.61 12.95 -12.60
N GLU A 458 14.25 11.98 -13.45
CA GLU A 458 14.95 11.65 -14.72
C GLU A 458 16.42 11.20 -14.57
N GLN A 459 16.97 11.19 -13.35
CA GLN A 459 18.35 10.76 -13.12
C GLN A 459 18.49 9.26 -13.38
N TRP A 460 19.50 8.90 -14.15
CA TRP A 460 19.98 7.52 -14.25
C TRP A 460 20.95 7.20 -13.12
N PHE A 461 20.77 6.05 -12.48
CA PHE A 461 21.64 5.57 -11.41
C PHE A 461 21.81 4.06 -11.45
N ASP A 462 22.97 3.60 -10.98
CA ASP A 462 23.31 2.18 -11.00
C ASP A 462 23.05 1.52 -9.64
N VAL A 463 22.50 0.31 -9.70
CA VAL A 463 22.24 -0.55 -8.55
C VAL A 463 22.99 -1.86 -8.73
N LEU A 464 23.73 -2.26 -7.70
CA LEU A 464 24.39 -3.55 -7.66
C LEU A 464 23.42 -4.62 -7.18
N ILE A 465 23.26 -5.67 -7.97
CA ILE A 465 22.34 -6.76 -7.69
C ILE A 465 23.06 -8.11 -7.66
N ASN A 466 22.58 -9.00 -6.80
CA ASN A 466 22.97 -10.39 -6.81
C ASN A 466 21.71 -11.25 -6.94
N LEU A 467 21.58 -11.95 -8.07
CA LEU A 467 20.44 -12.82 -8.36
C LEU A 467 20.58 -14.23 -7.77
N GLY A 468 21.74 -14.58 -7.20
CA GLY A 468 22.00 -15.92 -6.67
C GLY A 468 21.72 -17.03 -7.69
N GLU A 469 20.97 -18.06 -7.27
CA GLU A 469 20.56 -19.17 -8.14
C GLU A 469 19.53 -18.74 -9.19
N LEU A 470 18.75 -17.68 -8.95
CA LEU A 470 17.92 -17.07 -9.99
C LEU A 470 18.79 -16.55 -11.14
N GLY A 471 20.06 -16.25 -10.85
CA GLY A 471 21.17 -15.98 -11.76
C GLY A 471 21.48 -17.10 -12.77
N GLN A 472 21.09 -18.34 -12.49
CA GLN A 472 21.51 -19.51 -13.26
C GLN A 472 20.34 -20.29 -13.90
N ILE A 473 19.10 -20.02 -13.48
CA ILE A 473 17.89 -20.69 -13.95
C ILE A 473 17.34 -19.98 -15.20
N GLY A 474 17.25 -20.70 -16.33
CA GLY A 474 16.66 -20.23 -17.58
C GLY A 474 17.54 -19.27 -18.39
N SER A 475 17.34 -19.20 -19.71
CA SER A 475 18.04 -18.25 -20.59
C SER A 475 17.38 -16.86 -20.61
N ASP A 476 16.06 -16.79 -20.39
CA ASP A 476 15.29 -15.56 -20.50
C ASP A 476 14.79 -15.17 -19.12
N LYS A 477 15.29 -14.05 -18.58
CA LYS A 477 14.87 -13.53 -17.28
C LYS A 477 14.11 -12.25 -17.44
N GLU A 478 12.95 -12.22 -16.80
CA GLU A 478 12.15 -11.03 -16.70
C GLU A 478 12.59 -10.26 -15.46
N ILE A 479 13.25 -9.14 -15.69
CA ILE A 479 13.59 -8.17 -14.65
C ILE A 479 12.56 -7.07 -14.66
N LYS A 480 12.00 -6.79 -13.50
CA LYS A 480 11.11 -5.64 -13.27
C LYS A 480 11.68 -4.84 -12.11
N VAL A 481 11.74 -3.53 -12.28
CA VAL A 481 12.17 -2.60 -11.24
C VAL A 481 11.00 -1.67 -10.96
N ALA A 482 10.67 -1.47 -9.69
CA ALA A 482 9.54 -0.63 -9.31
C ALA A 482 9.76 0.08 -7.98
N LEU A 483 9.09 1.21 -7.82
CA LEU A 483 8.95 1.94 -6.57
C LEU A 483 7.55 1.75 -6.01
N LEU A 484 7.49 1.45 -4.72
CA LEU A 484 6.26 1.39 -3.94
C LEU A 484 6.30 2.45 -2.84
N ARG A 485 5.26 3.29 -2.78
CA ARG A 485 4.88 4.08 -1.62
C ARG A 485 3.58 3.50 -1.05
N GLN A 486 3.58 3.12 0.21
CA GLN A 486 2.43 2.48 0.86
C GLN A 486 1.36 3.48 1.29
N GLY A 487 1.77 4.72 1.58
CA GLY A 487 0.86 5.78 2.00
C GLY A 487 0.42 5.69 3.47
N PHE A 488 -0.68 6.37 3.77
CA PHE A 488 -1.30 6.41 5.10
C PHE A 488 -2.56 5.50 5.12
N SER A 489 -2.50 4.39 5.84
CA SER A 489 -3.59 3.39 5.90
C SER A 489 -4.56 3.71 7.03
N THR A 490 -5.84 3.87 6.70
CA THR A 490 -6.94 3.96 7.67
C THR A 490 -8.29 3.80 6.99
N HIS A 491 -9.30 3.24 7.68
CA HIS A 491 -10.70 3.22 7.20
C HIS A 491 -10.86 2.75 5.75
N SER A 492 -10.11 1.71 5.34
CA SER A 492 -10.13 1.16 3.96
C SER A 492 -9.53 2.07 2.88
N MET A 493 -8.77 3.08 3.30
CA MET A 493 -8.03 3.98 2.44
C MET A 493 -6.53 3.83 2.65
N HIS A 494 -5.79 4.00 1.56
CA HIS A 494 -4.34 4.17 1.56
C HIS A 494 -4.00 5.47 0.84
N MET A 495 -4.04 6.57 1.59
CA MET A 495 -3.80 7.92 1.06
C MET A 495 -2.38 8.01 0.52
N SER A 496 -2.22 8.49 -0.71
CA SER A 496 -0.93 8.56 -1.42
C SER A 496 -0.22 7.23 -1.66
N GLN A 497 -0.92 6.09 -1.57
CA GLN A 497 -0.38 4.81 -2.03
C GLN A 497 -0.11 4.86 -3.53
N ARG A 498 1.07 4.39 -3.95
CA ARG A 498 1.49 4.44 -5.34
C ARG A 498 2.49 3.36 -5.71
N TYR A 499 2.33 2.76 -6.89
CA TYR A 499 3.28 1.81 -7.47
C TYR A 499 3.68 2.29 -8.86
N VAL A 500 4.98 2.49 -9.09
CA VAL A 500 5.54 2.98 -10.35
C VAL A 500 6.61 2.03 -10.84
N VAL A 501 6.45 1.48 -12.05
CA VAL A 501 7.49 0.70 -12.72
C VAL A 501 8.53 1.65 -13.30
N LEU A 502 9.81 1.31 -13.20
CA LEU A 502 10.93 2.13 -13.64
C LEU A 502 11.57 1.57 -14.90
N ARG A 503 11.94 2.49 -15.81
CA ARG A 503 12.77 2.16 -16.96
C ARG A 503 14.15 1.75 -16.45
N HIS A 504 14.70 0.70 -17.05
CA HIS A 504 15.98 0.18 -16.62
C HIS A 504 16.66 -0.62 -17.73
N THR A 505 17.96 -0.79 -17.59
CA THR A 505 18.79 -1.65 -18.43
C THR A 505 19.66 -2.51 -17.52
N ILE A 506 19.61 -3.83 -17.70
CA ILE A 506 20.47 -4.77 -16.97
C ILE A 506 21.77 -5.00 -17.74
N ALA A 507 22.90 -5.08 -17.02
CA ALA A 507 24.19 -5.43 -17.63
C ALA A 507 24.23 -6.90 -18.06
N ASP A 508 25.06 -7.22 -19.06
CA ASP A 508 25.20 -8.58 -19.62
C ASP A 508 25.63 -9.62 -18.57
N ASP A 509 26.37 -9.19 -17.54
CA ASP A 509 26.81 -10.07 -16.44
C ASP A 509 25.74 -10.25 -15.34
N LEU A 510 24.60 -9.56 -15.46
CA LEU A 510 23.48 -9.52 -14.51
C LEU A 510 23.87 -9.06 -13.09
N GLN A 511 24.97 -8.32 -12.95
CA GLN A 511 25.45 -7.82 -11.65
C GLN A 511 25.06 -6.37 -11.36
N SER A 512 24.67 -5.62 -12.38
CA SER A 512 24.19 -4.25 -12.22
C SER A 512 22.96 -3.97 -13.06
N ILE A 513 22.12 -3.06 -12.56
CA ILE A 513 21.00 -2.48 -13.28
C ILE A 513 21.18 -0.96 -13.26
N SER A 514 21.15 -0.34 -14.43
CA SER A 514 20.99 1.12 -14.56
C SER A 514 19.50 1.44 -14.60
N ILE A 515 19.04 2.31 -13.71
CA ILE A 515 17.61 2.62 -13.49
C ILE A 515 17.41 4.12 -13.71
N GLU A 516 16.34 4.47 -14.42
CA GLU A 516 15.86 5.85 -14.52
C GLU A 516 14.90 6.15 -13.38
N ALA A 517 15.19 7.19 -12.58
CA ALA A 517 14.24 7.72 -11.61
C ALA A 517 12.94 8.17 -12.31
N PRO A 518 11.80 8.27 -11.59
CA PRO A 518 10.55 8.74 -12.19
C PRO A 518 10.72 10.02 -13.02
N PRO A 519 9.94 10.19 -14.10
CA PRO A 519 10.17 11.30 -15.03
C PRO A 519 9.66 12.64 -14.48
N THR A 520 8.64 12.62 -13.62
CA THR A 520 8.04 13.85 -13.07
C THR A 520 7.51 13.62 -11.66
N PRO A 521 7.36 14.69 -10.85
CA PRO A 521 6.70 14.63 -9.56
C PRO A 521 5.20 14.28 -9.65
N ASN A 522 4.59 14.37 -10.83
CA ASN A 522 3.20 13.92 -11.02
C ASN A 522 3.10 12.39 -11.06
N ILE A 523 4.11 11.73 -11.63
CA ILE A 523 4.19 10.26 -11.66
C ILE A 523 4.53 9.72 -10.27
N PHE A 524 5.46 10.33 -9.55
CA PHE A 524 5.77 9.96 -8.17
C PHE A 524 6.08 11.23 -7.36
N PRO A 525 5.16 11.72 -6.52
CA PRO A 525 5.39 12.91 -5.70
C PRO A 525 6.66 12.77 -4.84
N PRO A 526 7.38 13.87 -4.55
CA PRO A 526 8.69 13.80 -3.90
C PRO A 526 8.62 13.15 -2.51
N GLY A 527 9.72 12.59 -2.06
CA GLY A 527 9.81 11.88 -0.78
C GLY A 527 10.29 10.44 -0.91
N SER A 528 10.13 9.67 0.17
CA SER A 528 10.58 8.28 0.23
C SER A 528 9.70 7.32 -0.58
N GLY A 529 10.32 6.23 -1.02
CA GLY A 529 9.70 5.08 -1.65
C GLY A 529 10.62 3.85 -1.52
N TYR A 530 10.05 2.66 -1.69
CA TYR A 530 10.79 1.40 -1.59
C TYR A 530 11.03 0.82 -2.97
N LEU A 531 12.31 0.73 -3.34
CA LEU A 531 12.77 0.14 -4.59
C LEU A 531 12.78 -1.39 -4.47
N PHE A 532 12.06 -2.04 -5.36
CA PHE A 532 12.07 -3.50 -5.52
C PHE A 532 12.67 -3.87 -6.87
N VAL A 533 13.54 -4.88 -6.86
CA VAL A 533 13.99 -5.58 -8.07
C VAL A 533 13.37 -6.97 -8.07
N LEU A 534 12.61 -7.28 -9.11
CA LEU A 534 12.00 -8.58 -9.31
C LEU A 534 12.76 -9.35 -10.38
N CYS A 535 12.95 -10.65 -10.15
CA CYS A 535 13.42 -11.59 -11.16
C CYS A 535 12.39 -12.70 -11.29
N ASN A 536 11.74 -12.81 -12.46
CA ASN A 536 10.66 -13.78 -12.72
C ASN A 536 9.54 -13.74 -11.65
N GLY A 537 9.16 -12.52 -11.25
CA GLY A 537 8.14 -12.27 -10.23
C GLY A 537 8.56 -12.56 -8.78
N ILE A 538 9.84 -12.84 -8.51
CA ILE A 538 10.38 -12.97 -7.14
C ILE A 538 11.04 -11.66 -6.74
N PRO A 539 10.50 -10.92 -5.74
CA PRO A 539 11.02 -9.61 -5.36
C PRO A 539 12.24 -9.69 -4.45
N SER A 540 13.13 -8.72 -4.56
CA SER A 540 14.13 -8.39 -3.54
C SER A 540 13.46 -7.98 -2.22
N LYS A 541 14.25 -7.80 -1.15
CA LYS A 541 13.81 -6.87 -0.10
C LYS A 541 13.80 -5.46 -0.70
N GLY A 542 12.78 -4.69 -0.38
CA GLY A 542 12.65 -3.30 -0.73
C GLY A 542 13.76 -2.50 -0.06
N THR A 543 14.38 -1.60 -0.80
CA THR A 543 15.37 -0.67 -0.26
C THR A 543 14.82 0.74 -0.35
N GLU A 544 14.85 1.47 0.75
CA GLU A 544 14.37 2.84 0.81
C GLU A 544 15.27 3.76 -0.02
N ILE A 545 14.65 4.51 -0.93
CA ILE A 545 15.27 5.63 -1.64
C ILE A 545 14.40 6.86 -1.48
N PHE A 546 15.00 8.02 -1.64
CA PHE A 546 14.34 9.31 -1.59
C PHE A 546 14.44 10.00 -2.94
N ILE A 547 13.30 10.50 -3.44
CA ILE A 547 13.25 11.28 -4.68
C ILE A 547 13.05 12.74 -4.32
N GLU A 548 14.04 13.56 -4.66
CA GLU A 548 14.00 15.01 -4.44
C GLU A 548 13.68 15.76 -5.73
N ARG A 549 13.07 16.93 -5.56
CA ARG A 549 12.86 17.88 -6.66
C ARG A 549 14.09 18.77 -6.83
N ASP A 550 14.68 19.19 -5.71
CA ASP A 550 15.94 19.93 -5.63
C ASP A 550 16.87 19.23 -4.63
N VAL A 551 18.17 19.17 -4.92
CA VAL A 551 19.20 18.58 -4.04
C VAL A 551 19.28 19.20 -2.64
N ASN A 552 18.55 20.29 -2.41
CA ASN A 552 18.45 20.98 -1.13
C ASN A 552 17.21 20.59 -0.31
N ASP A 553 16.28 19.79 -0.83
CA ASP A 553 15.00 19.47 -0.16
C ASP A 553 15.19 18.73 1.18
N LEU A 554 16.25 17.92 1.31
CA LEU A 554 16.66 17.26 2.56
C LEU A 554 17.71 18.05 3.38
N MET A 555 18.19 19.20 2.90
CA MET A 555 19.09 20.05 3.69
C MET A 555 18.28 20.91 4.68
N ILE A 556 17.81 20.29 5.76
CA ILE A 556 17.18 20.98 6.90
C ILE A 556 17.98 20.71 8.17
#